data_AF-A0A2H0VUP3-F1
#
_entry.id   AF-A0A2H0VUP3-F1
#
_cell.length_a   1.000
_cell.length_b   1.000
_cell.length_c   1.000
_cell.angle_alpha   90.00
_cell.angle_beta   90.00
_cell.angle_gamma   90.00
#
_symmetry.space_group_name_H-M   'P 1'
#
loop_
_entity.id
_entity.type
_entity.pdbx_description
1 polymer ?
#
loop_
_entity_poly.entity_id
_entity_poly.type
_entity_poly.pdbx_seq_one_letter_code
_entity_poly.pdbx_strand_id
1 'polypeptide(L)' 'MVNAEKTIKKALGNDCACYVLITCTTPSADGNMQVELNYEGDESLAAFLVDNAGQVFEDRVARRESR' A
#
# COMPACT_ATOMS: atom_id res chain seq x y z
N MET A 1 -13.33 -1.16 -14.39
CA MET A 1 -12.51 -1.16 -13.15
C MET A 1 -13.40 -1.61 -12.00
N VAL A 2 -13.07 -2.72 -11.35
CA VAL A 2 -13.68 -3.05 -10.05
C VAL A 2 -13.26 -1.96 -9.09
N ASN A 3 -14.24 -1.29 -8.48
CA ASN A 3 -13.99 -0.19 -7.56
C ASN A 3 -13.50 -0.78 -6.21
N ALA A 4 -12.25 -1.26 -6.19
CA ALA A 4 -11.65 -2.01 -5.09
C ALA A 4 -11.72 -1.23 -3.77
N GLU A 5 -11.56 0.09 -3.86
CA GLU A 5 -11.74 1.02 -2.76
C GLU A 5 -13.14 0.90 -2.11
N LYS A 6 -14.21 0.88 -2.92
CA LYS A 6 -15.58 0.73 -2.41
C LYS A 6 -15.80 -0.61 -1.70
N THR A 7 -15.22 -1.69 -2.22
CA THR A 7 -15.32 -3.02 -1.61
C THR A 7 -14.54 -3.06 -0.29
N ILE A 8 -13.35 -2.47 -0.25
CA ILE A 8 -12.50 -2.40 0.94
C ILE A 8 -13.14 -1.55 2.02
N LYS A 9 -13.65 -0.36 1.67
CA LYS A 9 -14.44 0.50 2.57
C LYS A 9 -15.60 -0.27 3.22
N LYS A 10 -16.35 -1.04 2.42
CA LYS A 10 -17.44 -1.87 2.94
C LYS A 10 -16.95 -2.99 3.88
N ALA A 11 -15.79 -3.57 3.61
CA ALA A 11 -15.22 -4.65 4.42
C ALA A 11 -14.61 -4.14 5.74
N LEU A 12 -14.00 -2.96 5.73
CA LEU A 12 -13.41 -2.33 6.90
C LEU A 12 -14.47 -1.79 7.88
N GLY A 13 -15.68 -1.50 7.38
CA GLY A 13 -16.77 -0.99 8.20
C GLY A 13 -16.47 0.40 8.78
N ASN A 14 -17.18 0.77 9.86
CA ASN A 14 -17.06 2.10 10.46
C ASN A 14 -15.93 2.22 11.50
N ASP A 15 -15.28 1.11 11.87
CA ASP A 15 -14.28 1.08 12.95
C ASP A 15 -12.83 1.21 12.44
N CYS A 16 -12.64 1.57 11.16
CA CYS A 16 -11.32 1.78 10.59
C CYS A 16 -10.90 3.24 10.74
N ALA A 17 -9.88 3.49 11.57
CA ALA A 17 -9.36 4.84 11.81
C ALA A 17 -8.52 5.38 10.64
N CYS A 18 -7.79 4.50 9.94
CA CYS A 18 -6.95 4.86 8.80
C CYS A 18 -6.53 3.61 8.03
N TYR A 19 -6.42 3.71 6.71
CA TYR A 19 -5.77 2.70 5.88
C TYR A 19 -4.98 3.30 4.73
N VAL A 20 -4.03 2.52 4.21
CA VAL A 20 -3.34 2.78 2.95
C VAL A 20 -3.56 1.57 2.03
N LEU A 21 -4.02 1.83 0.83
CA LEU A 21 -4.29 0.84 -0.20
C LEU A 21 -3.27 1.03 -1.33
N ILE A 22 -2.38 0.05 -1.48
CA ILE A 22 -1.45 -0.03 -2.60
C ILE A 22 -1.96 -1.11 -3.54
N THR A 23 -2.23 -0.73 -4.78
CA THR A 23 -2.63 -1.67 -5.83
C THR A 23 -1.64 -1.64 -6.97
N CYS A 24 -1.47 -2.78 -7.61
CA CYS A 24 -0.64 -2.92 -8.78
C CYS A 24 -1.38 -3.69 -9.87
N THR A 25 -1.23 -3.25 -11.11
CA THR A 25 -1.68 -4.05 -12.25
C THR A 25 -0.73 -5.23 -12.45
N THR A 26 -1.19 -6.23 -13.19
CA THR A 26 -0.29 -7.25 -13.73
C THR A 26 0.80 -6.56 -14.57
N PRO A 27 2.06 -7.05 -14.56
CA PRO A 27 3.08 -6.53 -15.46
C PRO A 27 2.61 -6.59 -16.91
N SER A 28 2.79 -5.49 -17.65
CA SER A 28 2.60 -5.47 -19.10
C SER A 28 3.71 -6.27 -19.80
N ALA A 29 3.55 -6.53 -21.10
CA ALA A 29 4.55 -7.23 -21.90
C ALA A 29 5.93 -6.52 -21.89
N ASP A 30 5.92 -5.20 -21.71
CA ASP A 30 7.14 -4.37 -21.63
C ASP A 30 7.71 -4.29 -20.20
N GLY A 31 7.17 -5.07 -19.26
CA GLY A 31 7.59 -5.11 -17.85
C GLY A 31 7.06 -3.96 -16.99
N ASN A 32 6.36 -2.98 -17.58
CA ASN A 32 5.77 -1.88 -16.84
C ASN A 32 4.58 -2.33 -15.99
N MET A 33 4.48 -1.78 -14.79
CA MET A 33 3.40 -2.01 -13.84
C MET A 33 2.83 -0.66 -13.41
N GLN A 34 1.51 -0.51 -13.47
CA GLN A 34 0.86 0.65 -12.89
C GLN A 34 0.65 0.39 -11.41
N VAL A 35 1.23 1.24 -10.58
CA VAL A 35 1.08 1.22 -9.13
C VAL A 35 0.26 2.44 -8.73
N GLU A 36 -0.74 2.22 -7.89
CA GLU A 36 -1.60 3.27 -7.36
C GLU A 36 -1.64 3.17 -5.84
N LEU A 37 -1.46 4.31 -5.17
CA LEU A 37 -1.56 4.45 -3.73
C LEU A 37 -2.75 5.36 -3.43
N ASN A 38 -3.68 4.84 -2.64
CA ASN A 38 -4.81 5.57 -2.08
C ASN A 38 -4.81 5.43 -0.56
N TYR A 39 -5.39 6.38 0.15
CA TYR A 39 -5.54 6.31 1.60
C TYR A 39 -6.88 6.93 2.04
N GLU A 40 -7.33 6.54 3.23
CA GLU A 40 -8.45 7.18 3.91
C GLU A 40 -8.14 7.25 5.41
N GLY A 41 -8.66 8.29 6.06
CA GLY A 41 -8.39 8.60 7.45
C GLY A 41 -7.48 9.82 7.58
N ASP A 42 -6.76 9.89 8.70
CA ASP A 42 -5.83 10.98 8.96
C ASP A 42 -4.57 10.86 8.10
N GLU A 43 -4.20 11.95 7.42
CA GLU A 43 -3.05 11.99 6.51
C GLU A 43 -1.72 11.76 7.25
N SER A 44 -1.58 12.26 8.47
CA SER A 44 -0.35 12.08 9.25
C SER A 44 -0.19 10.63 9.70
N LEU A 45 -1.28 9.98 10.08
CA LEU A 45 -1.28 8.55 10.39
C LEU A 45 -0.99 7.69 9.14
N ALA A 46 -1.59 8.02 7.99
CA ALA A 46 -1.30 7.33 6.73
C ALA A 46 0.18 7.45 6.34
N ALA A 47 0.74 8.67 6.41
CA ALA A 47 2.15 8.91 6.14
C ALA A 47 3.06 8.13 7.10
N PHE A 48 2.73 8.12 8.39
CA PHE A 48 3.45 7.32 9.39
C PHE A 48 3.43 5.82 9.05
N LEU A 49 2.29 5.26 8.64
CA LEU A 49 2.19 3.85 8.26
C LEU A 49 3.07 3.52 7.04
N VAL A 50 3.08 4.40 6.03
CA VAL A 50 3.91 4.20 4.82
C VAL A 50 5.39 4.29 5.15
N ASP A 51 5.80 5.30 5.92
CA ASP A 51 7.21 5.51 6.27
C ASP A 51 7.77 4.32 7.06
N ASN A 52 7.05 3.85 8.08
CA ASN A 52 7.46 2.67 8.84
C ASN A 52 7.50 1.40 7.97
N ALA A 53 6.55 1.21 7.07
CA ALA A 53 6.57 0.08 6.15
C ALA A 53 7.80 0.14 5.22
N GLY A 54 8.14 1.33 4.72
CA GLY A 54 9.33 1.61 3.93
C GLY A 54 10.61 1.16 4.66
N GLN A 55 10.79 1.63 5.89
CA GLN A 55 11.94 1.25 6.73
C GLN A 55 12.06 -0.27 6.91
N VAL A 56 10.93 -0.97 7.14
CA VAL A 56 10.93 -2.44 7.27
C VAL A 56 11.36 -3.13 5.97
N PHE A 57 11.00 -2.58 4.81
CA PHE A 57 11.43 -3.14 3.53
C PHE A 57 12.91 -2.92 3.28
N GLU A 58 13.43 -1.72 3.56
CA GLU A 58 14.85 -1.40 3.45
C GLU A 58 15.72 -2.32 4.31
N ASP A 59 15.34 -2.50 5.58
CA ASP A 59 16.01 -3.43 6.50
C ASP A 59 16.03 -4.87 5.96
N ARG A 60 14.94 -5.31 5.33
CA ARG A 60 14.86 -6.65 4.73
C ARG A 60 15.73 -6.77 3.48
N VAL A 61 15.85 -5.72 2.68
CA VAL A 61 16.73 -5.68 1.50
C VAL A 61 18.20 -5.74 1.95
N ALA A 62 18.61 -4.89 2.89
CA ALA A 62 19.98 -4.86 3.41
C ALA A 62 20.42 -6.23 3.98
N ARG A 63 19.53 -6.93 4.69
CA ARG A 63 19.80 -8.30 5.19
C ARG A 63 19.93 -9.35 4.09
N ARG A 64 19.29 -9.17 2.93
CA ARG A 64 19.39 -10.08 1.78
C ARG A 64 20.70 -9.89 1.03
N GLU A 65 21.16 -8.65 0.88
CA GLU A 65 22.42 -8.32 0.19
C GLU A 65 23.67 -8.68 1.00
N SER A 66 23.52 -8.86 2.31
CA SER A 66 24.60 -9.29 3.21
C SER A 66 24.80 -10.82 3.27
N ARG A 67 24.10 -11.60 2.43
CA ARG A 67 24.20 -13.07 2.34
C ARG A 67 24.80 -13.49 1.00
#